data_AF-A0AAV5A099-F1
#
_entry.id   AF-A0AAV5A099-F1
#
_cell.length_a   1.000
_cell.length_b   1.000
_cell.length_c   1.000
_cell.angle_alpha   90.00
_cell.angle_beta   90.00
_cell.angle_gamma   90.00
#
_symmetry.space_group_name_H-M   'P 1'
#
loop_
_entity.id
_entity.type
_entity.pdbx_description
1 polymer ?
#
loop_
_entity_poly.entity_id
_entity_poly.type
_entity_poly.pdbx_seq_one_letter_code
_entity_poly.pdbx_strand_id
1 'polypeptide(L)'
;MPVDYDTAVKQEFAYLSSFHPTPEDIPGCLSLLDDYLRCNVLGSQMRSLYRYGEMATCGRKLEDVKFCLSLKSMSAEEKRTEWLKRRAEWWAQRRTTKSSEDVWDIRT
;
A
#
# COMPACT_ATOMS: atom_id res chain seq x y z
N MET A 1 -19.37 5.36 12.01
CA MET A 1 -20.29 5.06 10.89
C MET A 1 -19.43 4.61 9.72
N PRO A 2 -19.69 3.44 9.10
CA PRO A 2 -18.86 2.93 8.02
C PRO A 2 -18.83 3.94 6.87
N VAL A 3 -17.62 4.36 6.49
CA VAL A 3 -17.38 5.31 5.41
C VAL A 3 -17.53 4.56 4.09
N ASP A 4 -18.24 5.14 3.12
CA ASP A 4 -18.40 4.56 1.79
C ASP A 4 -17.03 4.46 1.07
N TYR A 5 -16.82 3.38 0.30
CA TYR A 5 -15.52 3.10 -0.32
C TYR A 5 -15.05 4.24 -1.24
N ASP A 6 -15.93 4.75 -2.10
CA ASP A 6 -15.57 5.81 -3.04
C ASP A 6 -15.22 7.11 -2.30
N THR A 7 -15.92 7.39 -1.20
CA THR A 7 -15.60 8.54 -0.35
C THR A 7 -14.25 8.36 0.35
N ALA A 8 -13.93 7.15 0.81
CA ALA A 8 -12.64 6.84 1.42
C ALA A 8 -11.49 6.99 0.41
N VAL A 9 -11.64 6.50 -0.82
CA VAL A 9 -10.62 6.66 -1.88
C VAL A 9 -10.35 8.15 -2.15
N LYS A 10 -11.39 8.99 -2.25
CA LYS A 10 -11.22 10.43 -2.48
C LYS A 10 -10.49 11.12 -1.33
N GLN A 11 -10.83 10.77 -0.08
CA GLN A 11 -10.16 11.30 1.10
C GLN A 11 -8.68 10.89 1.15
N GLU A 12 -8.39 9.61 0.92
CA GLU A 12 -7.03 9.09 0.90
C GLU A 12 -6.20 9.71 -0.23
N PHE A 13 -6.77 9.87 -1.42
CA PHE A 13 -6.09 10.52 -2.53
C PHE A 13 -5.76 11.98 -2.21
N ALA A 14 -6.71 12.73 -1.65
CA ALA A 14 -6.48 14.13 -1.25
C ALA A 14 -5.38 14.23 -0.18
N TYR A 15 -5.41 13.34 0.81
CA TYR A 15 -4.38 13.25 1.84
C TYR A 15 -3.00 12.93 1.24
N LEU A 16 -2.90 11.87 0.44
CA LEU A 16 -1.65 11.45 -0.20
C LEU A 16 -1.10 12.50 -1.16
N SER A 17 -1.97 13.18 -1.91
CA SER A 17 -1.58 14.28 -2.79
C SER A 17 -1.01 15.48 -2.03
N SER A 18 -1.50 15.75 -0.81
CA SER A 18 -0.94 16.79 0.05
C SER A 18 0.41 16.40 0.67
N PHE A 19 0.59 15.11 0.98
CA PHE A 19 1.80 14.59 1.61
C PHE A 19 2.95 14.37 0.61
N HIS A 20 2.62 14.00 -0.63
CA HIS A 20 3.57 13.82 -1.73
C HIS A 20 3.32 14.85 -2.82
N PRO A 21 3.72 16.13 -2.64
CA PRO A 21 3.44 17.20 -3.58
C PRO A 21 4.22 17.09 -4.90
N THR A 22 5.42 16.49 -4.88
CA THR A 22 6.30 16.42 -6.06
C THR A 22 6.42 14.99 -6.61
N PRO A 23 6.79 14.84 -7.90
CA PRO A 23 7.06 13.51 -8.47
C PRO A 23 8.25 12.77 -7.84
N GLU A 24 9.18 13.51 -7.22
CA GLU A 24 10.38 12.96 -6.58
C GLU A 24 10.07 12.28 -5.24
N ASP A 25 8.93 12.61 -4.62
CA ASP A 25 8.47 12.04 -3.35
C ASP A 25 7.98 10.58 -3.48
N ILE A 26 7.93 10.04 -4.69
CA ILE A 26 7.42 8.70 -4.99
C ILE A 26 8.58 7.73 -5.20
N PRO A 27 8.50 6.51 -4.62
CA PRO A 27 9.57 5.54 -4.76
C PRO A 27 9.80 5.13 -6.22
N GLY A 28 11.07 5.09 -6.62
CA GLY A 28 11.48 4.53 -7.91
C GLY A 28 11.35 3.01 -7.96
N CYS A 29 11.29 2.43 -9.16
CA CYS A 29 11.08 0.98 -9.31
C CYS A 29 12.19 0.13 -8.65
N LEU A 30 13.42 0.63 -8.59
CA LEU A 30 14.52 -0.05 -7.89
C LEU A 30 14.29 -0.09 -6.37
N SER A 31 13.83 1.01 -5.78
CA SER A 31 13.50 1.03 -4.34
C SER A 31 12.36 0.05 -4.00
N LEU A 32 11.36 -0.09 -4.88
CA LEU A 32 10.27 -1.06 -4.71
C LEU A 32 10.79 -2.51 -4.85
N LEU A 33 11.76 -2.73 -5.74
CA LEU A 33 12.41 -4.02 -5.90
C LEU A 33 13.23 -4.39 -4.65
N ASP A 34 14.01 -3.44 -4.12
CA ASP A 34 14.77 -3.63 -2.88
C ASP A 34 13.84 -3.97 -1.70
N ASP A 35 12.69 -3.31 -1.62
CA ASP A 35 11.66 -3.59 -0.61
C ASP A 35 11.06 -4.99 -0.76
N TYR A 36 10.83 -5.45 -1.99
CA TYR A 36 10.37 -6.81 -2.28
C TYR A 36 11.43 -7.84 -1.89
N LEU A 37 12.69 -7.62 -2.25
CA LEU A 37 13.79 -8.51 -1.92
C LEU A 37 14.00 -8.57 -0.40
N ARG A 38 13.99 -7.42 0.28
CA ARG A 38 14.12 -7.31 1.74
C ARG A 38 13.06 -8.11 2.48
N CYS A 39 11.83 -8.17 1.96
CA CYS A 39 10.78 -9.02 2.51
C CYS A 39 11.13 -10.51 2.41
N ASN A 40 11.69 -10.94 1.27
CA ASN A 40 12.03 -12.35 1.02
C ASN A 40 13.36 -12.81 1.67
N VAL A 41 14.14 -11.91 2.26
CA VAL A 41 15.39 -12.29 2.96
C VAL A 41 15.06 -13.23 4.12
N LEU A 42 15.88 -14.27 4.28
CA LEU A 42 15.71 -15.33 5.28
C LEU A 42 15.44 -14.79 6.69
N GLY A 43 16.16 -13.75 7.13
CA GLY A 43 15.96 -13.14 8.43
C GLY A 43 14.56 -12.53 8.63
N SER A 44 13.99 -11.89 7.60
CA SER A 44 12.64 -11.33 7.64
C SER A 44 11.60 -12.46 7.72
N GLN A 45 11.79 -13.49 6.89
CA GLN A 45 10.91 -14.66 6.86
C GLN A 45 10.92 -15.43 8.18
N MET A 46 12.10 -15.67 8.78
CA MET A 46 12.21 -16.33 10.08
C MET A 46 11.53 -15.54 11.20
N ARG A 47 11.63 -14.20 11.17
CA ARG A 47 10.94 -13.34 12.13
C ARG A 47 9.43 -13.42 11.97
N SER A 48 8.93 -13.48 10.74
CA SER A 48 7.50 -13.68 10.47
C SER A 48 7.03 -15.02 11.00
N LEU A 49 7.77 -16.09 10.70
CA LEU A 49 7.45 -17.44 11.16
C LEU A 49 7.39 -17.52 12.68
N TYR A 50 8.36 -16.91 13.38
CA TYR A 50 8.37 -16.86 14.85
C TYR A 50 7.18 -16.09 15.44
N ARG A 51 6.78 -14.96 14.83
CA ARG A 51 5.73 -14.08 15.37
C ARG A 51 4.32 -14.52 15.04
N TYR A 52 4.11 -15.02 13.82
CA TYR A 52 2.79 -15.25 13.25
C TYR A 52 2.56 -16.72 12.87
N GLY A 53 3.58 -17.58 12.95
CA GLY A 53 3.48 -18.99 12.57
C GLY A 53 3.50 -19.24 11.06
N GLU A 54 3.69 -18.20 10.25
CA GLU A 54 3.71 -18.30 8.80
C GLU A 54 4.81 -17.43 8.17
N MET A 55 5.24 -17.83 6.98
CA MET A 55 6.16 -17.08 6.14
C MET A 55 5.50 -15.77 5.70
N ALA A 56 6.25 -14.66 5.65
CA ALA A 56 5.66 -13.39 5.26
C ALA A 56 5.17 -13.43 3.81
N THR A 57 3.99 -12.85 3.57
CA THR A 57 3.39 -12.75 2.24
C THR A 57 3.93 -11.51 1.50
N CYS A 58 4.95 -11.70 0.66
CA CYS A 58 5.61 -10.60 -0.06
C CYS A 58 4.96 -10.26 -1.43
N GLY A 59 3.88 -10.95 -1.82
CA GLY A 59 3.27 -10.82 -3.15
C GLY A 59 2.83 -9.40 -3.51
N ARG A 60 2.26 -8.65 -2.56
CA ARG A 60 1.84 -7.26 -2.80
C ARG A 60 3.00 -6.35 -3.22
N LYS A 61 4.19 -6.52 -2.62
CA LYS A 61 5.39 -5.75 -2.98
C LYS A 61 5.84 -6.06 -4.41
N LEU A 62 5.68 -7.30 -4.86
CA LEU A 62 5.96 -7.66 -6.25
C LEU A 62 4.96 -7.00 -7.22
N GLU A 63 3.69 -6.88 -6.84
CA GLU A 63 2.71 -6.14 -7.64
C GLU A 63 3.05 -4.65 -7.74
N ASP A 64 3.64 -4.05 -6.70
CA ASP A 64 4.14 -2.66 -6.74
C ASP A 64 5.29 -2.51 -7.74
N VAL A 65 6.23 -3.46 -7.78
CA VAL A 65 7.30 -3.50 -8.79
C VAL A 65 6.72 -3.61 -10.20
N LYS A 66 5.82 -4.56 -10.43
CA LYS A 66 5.18 -4.78 -11.76
C LYS A 66 4.45 -3.52 -12.24
N PHE A 67 3.71 -2.88 -11.34
CA PHE A 67 3.00 -1.65 -11.67
C PHE A 67 3.94 -0.50 -11.98
N CYS A 68 4.99 -0.30 -11.18
CA CYS A 68 6.00 0.73 -11.48
C CYS A 68 6.61 0.55 -12.88
N LEU A 69 6.90 -0.70 -13.27
CA LEU A 69 7.39 -1.03 -14.61
C LEU A 69 6.35 -0.73 -15.71
N SER A 70 5.06 -0.96 -15.44
CA SER A 70 3.98 -0.65 -16.38
C SER A 70 3.81 0.85 -16.64
N LEU A 71 4.15 1.71 -15.66
CA LEU A 71 4.06 3.16 -15.80
C LEU A 71 5.28 3.80 -16.49
N LYS A 72 6.26 3.02 -16.96
CA LYS A 72 7.54 3.53 -17.46
C LYS A 72 7.40 4.57 -18.58
N SER A 73 6.42 4.40 -19.46
CA SER A 73 6.16 5.26 -20.64
C SER A 73 5.44 6.58 -20.33
N MET A 74 4.91 6.75 -19.13
CA MET A 74 4.16 7.95 -18.74
C MET A 74 5.10 9.11 -18.35
N SER A 75 4.57 10.33 -18.29
CA SER A 75 5.27 11.48 -17.73
C SER A 75 5.43 11.36 -16.20
N ALA A 76 6.35 12.12 -15.60
CA ALA A 76 6.60 12.05 -14.16
C ALA A 76 5.36 12.42 -13.32
N GLU A 77 4.54 13.38 -13.78
CA GLU A 77 3.32 13.80 -13.10
C GLU A 77 2.19 12.76 -13.21
N GLU A 78 2.06 12.11 -14.37
CA GLU A 78 1.10 11.02 -14.56
C GLU A 78 1.47 9.81 -13.71
N LYS A 79 2.76 9.43 -13.67
CA LYS A 79 3.26 8.37 -12.77
C LYS A 79 2.89 8.66 -11.33
N ARG A 80 3.04 9.91 -10.91
CA ARG A 80 2.67 10.34 -9.57
C ARG A 80 1.19 10.15 -9.29
N THR A 81 0.35 10.65 -10.19
CA THR A 81 -1.10 10.60 -10.02
C THR A 81 -1.59 9.16 -9.95
N GLU A 82 -1.13 8.29 -10.85
CA GLU A 82 -1.51 6.87 -10.88
C GLU A 82 -0.98 6.10 -9.66
N TRP A 83 0.23 6.41 -9.20
CA TRP A 83 0.77 5.83 -7.96
C TRP A 83 -0.08 6.21 -6.74
N LEU A 84 -0.40 7.50 -6.59
CA LEU A 84 -1.22 7.99 -5.47
C LEU A 84 -2.63 7.38 -5.50
N LYS A 85 -3.23 7.25 -6.69
CA LYS A 85 -4.54 6.63 -6.87
C LYS A 85 -4.55 5.17 -6.40
N ARG A 86 -3.60 4.36 -6.89
CA ARG A 86 -3.48 2.96 -6.48
C ARG A 86 -3.23 2.83 -4.96
N ARG A 87 -2.45 3.76 -4.39
CA ARG A 87 -2.19 3.79 -2.95
C ARG A 87 -3.43 4.20 -2.14
N ALA A 88 -4.22 5.13 -2.65
CA ALA A 88 -5.48 5.53 -2.05
C ALA A 88 -6.50 4.38 -2.04
N GLU A 89 -6.63 3.64 -3.14
CA GLU A 89 -7.46 2.43 -3.24
C GLU A 89 -7.06 1.38 -2.20
N TRP A 90 -5.75 1.19 -1.99
CA TRP A 90 -5.23 0.27 -0.99
C TRP A 90 -5.58 0.65 0.45
N TRP A 91 -5.40 1.93 0.79
CA TRP A 91 -5.74 2.43 2.12
C TRP A 91 -7.24 2.45 2.35
N ALA A 92 -8.03 2.84 1.35
CA ALA A 92 -9.48 2.81 1.39
C ALA A 92 -10.01 1.39 1.64
N GLN A 93 -9.45 0.37 0.96
CA GLN A 93 -9.81 -1.03 1.22
C GLN A 93 -9.55 -1.41 2.68
N ARG A 94 -8.43 -0.98 3.27
CA ARG A 94 -8.10 -1.26 4.67
C ARG A 94 -9.00 -0.53 5.67
N ARG A 95 -9.39 0.70 5.37
CA ARG A 95 -10.29 1.51 6.22
C ARG A 95 -11.74 1.05 6.18
N THR A 96 -12.17 0.49 5.05
CA THR A 96 -13.54 -0.03 4.87
C THR A 96 -13.68 -1.48 5.31
N THR A 97 -12.57 -2.24 5.34
CA THR A 97 -12.56 -3.58 5.94
C THR A 97 -12.67 -3.47 7.45
N LYS A 98 -13.29 -4.48 8.08
CA LYS A 98 -13.52 -4.54 9.54
C LYS A 98 -12.26 -4.21 10.33
N SER A 99 -12.38 -3.24 11.23
CA SER A 99 -11.37 -2.88 12.21
C SER A 99 -11.44 -3.81 13.42
N SER A 100 -10.35 -3.91 14.18
CA SER A 100 -10.38 -4.56 15.49
C SER A 100 -11.34 -3.87 16.48
N GLU A 101 -11.66 -2.59 16.24
CA GLU A 101 -12.63 -1.83 17.01
C GLU A 101 -14.06 -2.37 16.86
N ASP A 102 -14.40 -2.91 15.69
CA ASP A 102 -15.74 -3.46 15.38
C ASP A 102 -16.05 -4.77 16.16
N VAL A 103 -15.05 -5.37 16.81
CA VAL A 103 -15.21 -6.60 17.61
C VAL A 103 -15.71 -6.30 19.03
N TRP A 104 -15.56 -5.06 19.50
CA TRP A 104 -15.90 -4.68 20.88
C TRP A 104 -17.38 -4.37 21.10
N ASP A 105 -18.15 -4.13 20.03
CA ASP A 105 -19.59 -3.86 20.09
C ASP A 105 -20.42 -5.06 20.62
N ILE A 106 -19.83 -6.27 20.69
CA ILE A 106 -20.48 -7.48 21.23
C ILE A 106 -20.65 -7.40 22.77
N ARG A 107 -20.01 -6.43 23.45
CA ARG A 107 -19.98 -6.35 24.92
C ARG A 107 -20.83 -5.22 25.54
N THR A 108 -21.64 -4.52 24.77
CA THR A 108 -22.57 -3.46 25.23
C THR A 108 -24.00 -3.78 24.88
#